data_AF-A0A3N8B0D5-F1
#
_entry.id   AF-A0A3N8B0D5-F1
#
_cell.length_a   1.000
_cell.length_b   1.000
_cell.length_c   1.000
_cell.angle_alpha   90.00
_cell.angle_beta   90.00
_cell.angle_gamma   90.00
#
_symmetry.space_group_name_H-M   'P 1'
#
loop_
_entity.id
_entity.type
_entity.pdbx_description
1 polymer ?
#
loop_
_entity_poly.entity_id
_entity_poly.type
_entity_poly.pdbx_seq_one_letter_code
_entity_poly.pdbx_strand_id
1 'polypeptide(L)'
;MQDIIPRDVPVGEAMALLAGLLVKCIDEDDLRTAQELMKHELFNSRTLEGVVLYARRETESAFLERINALHDQLAEHAEERDMSQAHLAQLQAEQRERQDQAMRERQKAIKPAQAARLAGAKNTKIVEEFNRRRRSGEDFQGRNVCSDIAARFGVTADHVRKLKRAWLAT
;
A
#
# COMPACT_ATOMS: atom_id res chain seq x y z
N MET A 1 0.79 -28.64 63.01
CA MET A 1 0.60 -27.31 62.36
C MET A 1 1.06 -26.17 63.28
N GLN A 2 2.26 -26.29 63.86
CA GLN A 2 3.05 -25.16 64.35
C GLN A 2 4.24 -25.23 63.36
N ASP A 3 4.52 -24.34 62.42
CA ASP A 3 4.31 -22.90 62.29
C ASP A 3 4.10 -22.57 60.79
N ILE A 4 2.86 -22.45 60.31
CA ILE A 4 2.59 -22.07 58.91
C ILE A 4 2.56 -20.53 58.76
N ILE A 5 2.24 -19.84 59.86
CA ILE A 5 2.18 -18.39 59.92
C ILE A 5 3.26 -17.92 60.90
N PRO A 6 4.19 -17.03 60.49
CA PRO A 6 5.26 -16.58 61.38
C PRO A 6 4.67 -15.82 62.58
N ARG A 7 5.16 -16.14 63.78
CA ARG A 7 4.64 -15.58 65.06
C ARG A 7 4.93 -14.08 65.23
N ASP A 8 5.79 -13.53 64.38
CA ASP A 8 6.27 -12.15 64.44
C ASP A 8 5.42 -11.19 63.57
N VAL A 9 4.39 -11.71 62.90
CA VAL A 9 3.55 -10.96 61.96
C VAL A 9 2.32 -10.38 62.67
N PRO A 10 1.92 -9.13 62.40
CA PRO A 10 0.69 -8.56 62.91
C PRO A 10 -0.52 -9.45 62.61
N VAL A 11 -1.45 -9.58 63.55
CA VAL A 11 -2.62 -10.47 63.45
C VAL A 11 -3.43 -10.24 62.15
N GLY A 12 -3.53 -9.00 61.68
CA GLY A 12 -4.20 -8.68 60.42
C GLY A 12 -3.48 -9.21 59.18
N GLU A 13 -2.15 -9.13 59.15
CA GLU A 13 -1.32 -9.66 58.06
C GLU A 13 -1.26 -11.20 58.10
N ALA A 14 -1.23 -11.78 59.30
CA ALA A 14 -1.34 -13.22 59.53
C ALA A 14 -2.67 -13.79 58.99
N MET A 15 -3.78 -13.07 59.20
CA MET A 15 -5.09 -13.43 58.61
C MET A 15 -5.10 -13.31 57.08
N ALA A 16 -4.47 -12.26 56.53
CA ALA A 16 -4.35 -12.10 55.07
C ALA A 16 -3.51 -13.21 54.43
N LEU A 17 -2.43 -13.64 55.08
CA LEU A 17 -1.61 -14.77 54.64
C LEU A 17 -2.38 -16.09 54.69
N LEU A 18 -3.15 -16.34 55.75
CA LEU A 18 -4.02 -17.50 55.86
C LEU A 18 -5.07 -17.52 54.73
N ALA A 19 -5.66 -16.37 54.42
CA ALA A 19 -6.61 -16.22 53.33
C ALA A 19 -5.98 -16.54 51.96
N GLY A 20 -4.78 -16.01 51.69
CA GLY A 20 -4.06 -16.31 50.44
C GLY A 20 -3.66 -17.79 50.32
N LEU A 21 -3.24 -18.43 51.41
CA LEU A 21 -2.94 -19.87 51.44
C LEU A 21 -4.20 -20.72 51.18
N LEU A 22 -5.34 -20.33 51.75
CA LEU A 22 -6.61 -21.01 51.49
C LEU A 22 -7.03 -20.92 50.02
N VAL A 23 -6.88 -19.76 49.37
CA VAL A 23 -7.17 -19.61 47.93
C VAL A 23 -6.26 -20.52 47.10
N LYS A 24 -4.94 -20.50 47.37
CA LYS A 24 -3.99 -21.38 46.67
C LYS A 24 -4.31 -22.87 46.82
N CYS A 25 -4.67 -23.33 48.03
CA CYS A 25 -5.06 -24.73 48.23
C CYS A 25 -6.33 -25.10 47.44
N ILE A 26 -7.26 -24.16 47.26
CA ILE A 26 -8.46 -24.37 46.43
C ILE A 26 -8.09 -24.43 44.94
N ASP A 27 -7.23 -23.53 44.47
CA ASP A 27 -6.78 -23.49 43.07
C ASP A 27 -5.96 -24.74 42.68
N GLU A 28 -5.23 -25.32 43.64
CA GLU A 28 -4.45 -26.55 43.47
C GLU A 28 -5.25 -27.84 43.73
N ASP A 29 -6.56 -27.74 44.01
CA ASP A 29 -7.46 -28.85 44.38
C ASP A 29 -7.02 -29.65 45.64
N ASP A 30 -6.19 -29.04 46.50
CA ASP A 30 -5.78 -29.62 47.80
C ASP A 30 -6.79 -29.27 48.90
N LEU A 31 -7.98 -29.84 48.76
CA LEU A 31 -9.08 -29.66 49.71
C LEU A 31 -8.74 -30.18 51.12
N ARG A 32 -7.82 -31.14 51.22
CA ARG A 32 -7.41 -31.71 52.51
C ARG A 32 -6.60 -30.71 53.31
N THR A 33 -5.62 -30.06 52.68
CA THR A 33 -4.84 -29.00 53.33
C THR A 33 -5.69 -27.76 53.61
N ALA A 34 -6.62 -27.41 52.71
CA ALA A 34 -7.59 -26.34 52.96
C ALA A 34 -8.45 -26.61 54.21
N GLN A 35 -8.96 -27.82 54.38
CA GLN A 35 -9.73 -28.23 55.57
C GLN A 35 -8.91 -28.15 56.86
N GLU A 36 -7.62 -28.47 56.81
CA GLU A 36 -6.73 -28.34 57.96
C GLU A 36 -6.43 -26.86 58.29
N LEU A 37 -6.24 -26.00 57.28
CA LEU A 37 -6.06 -24.56 57.45
C LEU A 37 -7.31 -23.87 58.03
N MET A 38 -8.51 -24.34 57.71
CA MET A 38 -9.76 -23.84 58.29
C MET A 38 -9.90 -24.11 59.80
N LYS A 39 -9.13 -25.05 60.35
CA LYS A 39 -9.09 -25.33 61.79
C LYS A 39 -8.14 -24.38 62.54
N HIS A 40 -7.40 -23.52 61.84
CA HIS A 40 -6.45 -22.59 62.44
C HIS A 40 -7.17 -21.55 63.32
N GLU A 41 -6.56 -21.15 64.43
CA GLU A 41 -7.15 -20.22 65.41
C GLU A 41 -7.47 -18.82 64.84
N LEU A 42 -6.75 -18.44 63.78
CA LEU A 42 -6.97 -17.20 63.04
C LEU A 42 -8.08 -17.31 61.98
N PHE A 43 -8.68 -18.49 61.79
CA PHE A 43 -9.78 -18.66 60.85
C PHE A 43 -11.08 -18.08 61.45
N ASN A 44 -11.53 -16.96 60.87
CA ASN A 44 -12.78 -16.30 61.27
C ASN A 44 -13.39 -15.55 60.06
N SER A 45 -14.46 -14.78 60.30
CA SER A 45 -15.18 -14.03 59.26
C SER A 45 -14.29 -13.04 58.48
N ARG A 46 -13.29 -12.43 59.12
CA ARG A 46 -12.35 -11.52 58.44
C ARG A 46 -11.40 -12.27 57.50
N THR A 47 -11.02 -13.49 57.86
CA THR A 47 -10.20 -14.36 56.99
C THR A 47 -10.99 -14.75 55.74
N LEU A 48 -12.28 -15.07 55.88
CA LEU A 48 -13.17 -15.33 54.73
C LEU A 48 -13.34 -14.11 53.82
N GLU A 49 -13.48 -12.91 54.40
CA GLU A 49 -13.48 -11.65 53.64
C GLU A 49 -12.17 -11.46 52.87
N GLY A 50 -11.04 -11.77 53.52
CA GLY A 50 -9.72 -11.81 52.87
C GLY A 50 -9.62 -12.80 51.71
N VAL A 51 -10.21 -14.00 51.83
CA VAL A 51 -10.23 -15.02 50.75
C VAL A 51 -10.98 -14.48 49.54
N VAL A 52 -12.15 -13.88 49.76
CA VAL A 52 -12.95 -13.27 48.67
C VAL A 52 -12.19 -12.14 47.98
N LEU A 53 -11.55 -11.26 48.75
CA LEU A 53 -10.75 -10.15 48.21
C LEU A 53 -9.52 -10.66 47.43
N TYR A 54 -8.88 -11.71 47.91
CA TYR A 54 -7.70 -12.30 47.27
C TYR A 54 -8.06 -12.95 45.92
N ALA A 55 -9.11 -13.78 45.89
CA ALA A 55 -9.61 -14.39 44.65
C ALA A 55 -10.06 -13.34 43.61
N ARG A 56 -10.70 -12.26 44.08
CA ARG A 56 -11.08 -11.12 43.22
C ARG A 56 -9.85 -10.40 42.66
N ARG A 57 -8.80 -10.22 43.45
CA ARG A 57 -7.58 -9.54 43.01
C ARG A 57 -6.84 -10.32 41.92
N GLU A 58 -6.75 -11.65 42.06
CA GLU A 58 -6.10 -12.49 41.05
C GLU A 58 -6.85 -12.48 39.71
N THR A 59 -8.18 -12.54 39.75
CA THR A 59 -9.00 -12.41 38.53
C THR A 59 -8.85 -11.03 37.88
N GLU A 60 -8.89 -9.94 38.67
CA GLU A 60 -8.67 -8.58 38.15
C GLU A 60 -7.26 -8.42 37.52
N SER A 61 -6.21 -8.98 38.13
CA SER A 61 -4.86 -8.95 37.54
C SER A 61 -4.77 -9.74 36.24
N ALA A 62 -5.36 -10.94 36.17
CA ALA A 62 -5.36 -11.75 34.95
C ALA A 62 -6.12 -11.05 33.80
N PHE A 63 -7.22 -10.35 34.11
CA PHE A 63 -7.92 -9.53 33.12
C PHE A 63 -7.08 -8.35 32.64
N LEU A 64 -6.38 -7.65 33.53
CA LEU A 64 -5.49 -6.55 33.16
C LEU A 64 -4.33 -7.02 32.27
N GLU A 65 -3.70 -8.14 32.60
CA GLU A 65 -2.66 -8.74 31.75
C GLU A 65 -3.21 -9.09 30.36
N ARG A 66 -4.41 -9.65 30.30
CA ARG A 66 -5.05 -9.96 29.01
C ARG A 66 -5.37 -8.71 28.21
N ILE A 67 -5.84 -7.65 28.85
CA ILE A 67 -6.10 -6.35 28.20
C ILE A 67 -4.80 -5.75 27.66
N ASN A 68 -3.71 -5.80 28.42
CA ASN A 68 -2.41 -5.28 27.96
C ASN A 68 -1.89 -6.08 26.77
N ALA A 69 -1.94 -7.42 26.83
CA ALA A 69 -1.54 -8.27 25.71
C ALA A 69 -2.37 -7.99 24.43
N LEU A 70 -3.67 -7.70 24.58
CA LEU A 70 -4.51 -7.31 23.45
C LEU A 70 -4.17 -5.92 22.90
N HIS A 71 -3.79 -4.97 23.76
CA HIS A 71 -3.29 -3.66 23.30
C HIS A 71 -1.98 -3.80 22.52
N ASP A 72 -1.05 -4.63 22.99
CA ASP A 72 0.21 -4.87 22.29
C ASP A 72 -0.03 -5.50 20.91
N GLN A 73 -0.91 -6.50 20.82
CA GLN A 73 -1.31 -7.10 19.53
C GLN A 73 -1.97 -6.10 18.58
N LEU A 74 -2.81 -5.19 19.11
CA LEU A 74 -3.43 -4.15 18.29
C LEU A 74 -2.40 -3.14 17.77
N ALA A 75 -1.38 -2.82 18.56
CA ALA A 75 -0.29 -1.94 18.14
C ALA A 75 0.53 -2.57 17.01
N GLU A 76 0.92 -3.84 17.14
CA GLU A 76 1.65 -4.59 16.11
C GLU A 76 0.86 -4.63 14.78
N HIS A 77 -0.44 -4.96 14.84
CA HIS A 77 -1.29 -4.98 13.65
C HIS A 77 -1.49 -3.61 13.02
N ALA A 78 -1.47 -2.52 13.80
CA ALA A 78 -1.53 -1.17 13.27
C ALA A 78 -0.26 -0.82 12.46
N GLU A 79 0.92 -1.19 12.98
CA GLU A 79 2.19 -0.99 12.27
C GLU A 79 2.25 -1.78 10.96
N GLU A 80 1.83 -3.06 10.98
CA GLU A 80 1.73 -3.89 9.77
C GLU A 80 0.78 -3.27 8.73
N ARG A 81 -0.36 -2.75 9.20
CA ARG A 81 -1.34 -2.09 8.33
C ARG A 81 -0.76 -0.82 7.70
N ASP A 82 -0.05 0.01 8.46
CA ASP A 82 0.56 1.22 7.93
C ASP A 82 1.64 0.91 6.90
N MET A 83 2.48 -0.10 7.17
CA MET A 83 3.51 -0.55 6.23
C MET A 83 2.91 -1.11 4.93
N SER A 84 1.86 -1.92 5.03
CA SER A 84 1.16 -2.46 3.85
C SER A 84 0.46 -1.35 3.04
N GLN A 85 -0.13 -0.35 3.70
CA GLN A 85 -0.72 0.80 3.02
C GLN A 85 0.33 1.65 2.31
N ALA A 86 1.48 1.89 2.93
CA ALA A 86 2.59 2.60 2.31
C ALA A 86 3.10 1.86 1.06
N HIS A 87 3.24 0.54 1.14
CA HIS A 87 3.65 -0.27 -0.01
C HIS A 87 2.62 -0.24 -1.16
N LEU A 88 1.33 -0.34 -0.85
CA LEU A 88 0.28 -0.20 -1.86
C LEU A 88 0.29 1.18 -2.51
N ALA A 89 0.51 2.25 -1.75
CA ALA A 89 0.63 3.61 -2.29
C ALA A 89 1.82 3.75 -3.25
N GLN A 90 2.97 3.15 -2.91
CA GLN A 90 4.14 3.11 -3.81
C GLN A 90 3.84 2.37 -5.11
N LEU A 91 3.25 1.17 -5.04
CA LEU A 91 2.88 0.40 -6.22
C LEU A 91 1.91 1.15 -7.13
N GLN A 92 0.93 1.85 -6.55
CA GLN A 92 0.00 2.69 -7.32
C GLN A 92 0.71 3.87 -7.98
N ALA A 93 1.66 4.50 -7.30
CA ALA A 93 2.46 5.59 -7.87
C ALA A 93 3.30 5.11 -9.06
N GLU A 94 4.03 3.99 -8.91
CA GLU A 94 4.78 3.38 -10.01
C GLU A 94 3.88 3.02 -11.19
N GLN A 95 2.68 2.49 -10.93
CA GLN A 95 1.75 2.13 -11.99
C GLN A 95 1.27 3.36 -12.77
N ARG A 96 1.00 4.48 -12.07
CA ARG A 96 0.66 5.76 -12.70
C ARG A 96 1.81 6.29 -13.55
N GLU A 97 3.04 6.26 -13.04
CA GLU A 97 4.21 6.70 -13.80
C GLU A 97 4.42 5.89 -15.08
N ARG A 98 4.25 4.55 -15.02
CA ARG A 98 4.31 3.69 -16.20
C ARG A 98 3.21 4.03 -17.22
N GLN A 99 1.99 4.30 -16.75
CA GLN A 99 0.90 4.70 -17.64
C GLN A 99 1.18 6.05 -18.30
N ASP A 100 1.69 7.02 -17.55
CA ASP A 100 2.06 8.34 -18.07
C ASP A 100 3.19 8.27 -19.09
N GLN A 101 4.21 7.45 -18.82
CA GLN A 101 5.29 7.18 -19.78
C GLN A 101 4.75 6.56 -21.06
N ALA A 102 3.92 5.52 -20.95
CA ALA A 102 3.29 4.87 -22.11
C ALA A 102 2.39 5.85 -22.90
N MET A 103 1.64 6.72 -22.23
CA MET A 103 0.85 7.76 -22.89
C MET A 103 1.73 8.76 -23.64
N ARG A 104 2.82 9.23 -23.02
CA ARG A 104 3.77 10.15 -23.67
C ARG A 104 4.43 9.50 -24.89
N GLU A 105 4.81 8.23 -24.81
CA GLU A 105 5.36 7.48 -25.95
C GLU A 105 4.33 7.32 -27.07
N ARG A 106 3.08 6.98 -26.75
CA ARG A 106 1.99 6.92 -27.74
C ARG A 106 1.77 8.27 -28.42
N GLN A 107 1.75 9.37 -27.66
CA GLN A 107 1.62 10.72 -28.24
C GLN A 107 2.82 11.07 -29.14
N LYS A 108 4.04 10.72 -28.71
CA LYS A 108 5.26 10.86 -29.51
C LYS A 108 5.23 10.01 -30.77
N ALA A 109 4.52 8.89 -30.82
CA ALA A 109 4.37 8.09 -32.04
C ALA A 109 3.25 8.61 -32.96
N ILE A 110 2.14 9.09 -32.37
CA ILE A 110 0.99 9.60 -33.11
C ILE A 110 1.33 10.89 -33.87
N LYS A 111 2.03 11.85 -33.25
CA LYS A 111 2.37 13.13 -33.89
C LYS A 111 3.22 12.93 -35.18
N PRO A 112 4.31 12.15 -35.18
CA PRO A 112 5.07 11.79 -36.38
C PRO A 112 4.26 10.98 -37.39
N ALA A 113 3.43 10.03 -36.95
CA ALA A 113 2.60 9.26 -37.87
C ALA A 113 1.56 10.15 -38.59
N GLN A 114 0.95 11.09 -37.88
CA GLN A 114 0.04 12.08 -38.46
C GLN A 114 0.79 13.05 -39.39
N ALA A 115 1.98 13.51 -39.02
CA ALA A 115 2.82 14.33 -39.88
C ALA A 115 3.25 13.59 -41.16
N ALA A 116 3.60 12.31 -41.06
CA ALA A 116 3.93 11.45 -42.20
C ALA A 116 2.72 11.23 -43.12
N ARG A 117 1.51 11.03 -42.57
CA ARG A 117 0.27 10.94 -43.34
C ARG A 117 -0.05 12.24 -44.08
N LEU A 118 0.07 13.39 -43.42
CA LEU A 118 -0.12 14.70 -44.03
C LEU A 118 0.92 14.98 -45.12
N ALA A 119 2.19 14.64 -44.87
CA ALA A 119 3.26 14.74 -45.86
C ALA A 119 2.99 13.83 -47.06
N GLY A 120 2.58 12.58 -46.85
CA GLY A 120 2.16 11.66 -47.90
C GLY A 120 1.05 12.23 -48.77
N ALA A 121 -0.04 12.72 -48.16
CA ALA A 121 -1.15 13.34 -48.89
C ALA A 121 -0.72 14.58 -49.70
N LYS A 122 0.18 15.42 -49.16
CA LYS A 122 0.75 16.55 -49.90
C LYS A 122 1.65 16.09 -51.05
N ASN A 123 2.47 15.06 -50.84
CA ASN A 123 3.32 14.47 -51.87
C ASN A 123 2.49 13.91 -53.02
N THR A 124 1.39 13.21 -52.73
CA THR A 124 0.45 12.71 -53.74
C THR A 124 -0.11 13.84 -54.60
N LYS A 125 -0.57 14.94 -53.99
CA LYS A 125 -1.08 16.12 -54.72
C LYS A 125 -0.01 16.79 -55.59
N ILE A 126 1.23 16.86 -55.10
CA ILE A 126 2.37 17.38 -55.88
C ILE A 126 2.66 16.49 -57.09
N VAL A 127 2.63 15.16 -56.91
CA VAL A 127 2.80 14.17 -57.99
C VAL A 127 1.65 14.24 -59.01
N GLU A 128 0.41 14.39 -58.54
CA GLU A 128 -0.77 14.59 -59.39
C GLU A 128 -0.65 15.86 -60.24
N GLU A 129 -0.09 16.95 -59.70
CA GLU A 129 0.20 18.15 -60.48
C GLU A 129 1.27 17.94 -61.54
N PHE A 130 2.32 17.18 -61.27
CA PHE A 130 3.29 16.80 -62.31
C PHE A 130 2.63 15.94 -63.40
N ASN A 131 1.78 14.98 -63.02
CA ASN A 131 1.01 14.17 -63.96
C ASN A 131 0.00 14.99 -64.78
N ARG A 132 -0.61 16.02 -64.17
CA ARG A 132 -1.51 16.96 -64.87
C ARG A 132 -0.74 17.74 -65.93
N ARG A 133 0.37 18.39 -65.55
CA ARG A 133 1.21 19.16 -66.49
C ARG A 133 1.73 18.30 -67.64
N ARG A 134 2.19 17.07 -67.35
CA ARG A 134 2.61 16.10 -68.37
C ARG A 134 1.48 15.75 -69.35
N ARG A 135 0.26 15.52 -68.87
CA ARG A 135 -0.91 15.24 -69.72
C ARG A 135 -1.36 16.44 -70.54
N SER A 136 -1.26 17.63 -69.98
CA SER A 136 -1.66 18.89 -70.63
C SER A 136 -0.61 19.43 -71.61
N GLY A 137 0.59 18.82 -71.70
CA GLY A 137 1.70 19.32 -72.50
C GLY A 137 2.31 20.63 -71.95
N GLU A 138 2.00 20.99 -70.70
CA GLU A 138 2.58 22.16 -70.02
C GLU A 138 4.06 21.90 -69.69
N ASP A 139 4.90 22.94 -69.72
CA ASP A 139 6.29 22.80 -69.31
C ASP A 139 6.39 22.38 -67.83
N PHE A 140 6.95 21.20 -67.63
CA PHE A 140 7.23 20.63 -66.31
C PHE A 140 8.73 20.57 -66.03
N GLN A 141 9.61 20.91 -66.98
CA GLN A 141 11.07 20.96 -66.82
C GLN A 141 11.59 22.37 -66.52
N GLY A 142 10.78 23.40 -66.78
CA GLY A 142 11.10 24.80 -66.54
C GLY A 142 11.69 25.12 -65.18
N ARG A 143 12.59 26.12 -65.17
CA ARG A 143 13.39 26.52 -64.01
C ARG A 143 12.57 26.93 -62.80
N ASN A 144 11.36 27.47 -63.02
CA ASN A 144 10.49 28.01 -61.98
C ASN A 144 9.39 27.03 -61.54
N VAL A 145 9.14 25.95 -62.28
CA VAL A 145 8.03 25.01 -62.06
C VAL A 145 8.01 24.46 -60.63
N CYS A 146 9.17 24.08 -60.10
CA CYS A 146 9.27 23.55 -58.74
C CYS A 146 8.98 24.62 -57.67
N SER A 147 9.33 25.89 -57.94
CA SER A 147 9.05 27.01 -57.04
C SER A 147 7.56 27.39 -57.06
N ASP A 148 6.92 27.35 -58.24
CA ASP A 148 5.50 27.66 -58.39
C ASP A 148 4.61 26.60 -57.72
N ILE A 149 4.95 25.33 -57.91
CA ILE A 149 4.27 24.20 -57.24
C ILE A 149 4.50 24.27 -55.73
N ALA A 150 5.72 24.62 -55.30
CA ALA A 150 6.05 24.78 -53.88
C ALA A 150 5.22 25.90 -53.22
N ALA A 151 5.09 27.05 -53.86
CA ALA A 151 4.25 28.14 -53.40
C ALA A 151 2.76 27.73 -53.31
N ARG A 152 2.25 27.03 -54.33
CA ARG A 152 0.84 26.59 -54.38
C ARG A 152 0.47 25.57 -53.29
N PHE A 153 1.40 24.72 -52.87
CA PHE A 153 1.16 23.71 -51.82
C PHE A 153 1.73 24.08 -50.45
N GLY A 154 2.32 25.28 -50.32
CA GLY A 154 2.92 25.76 -49.07
C GLY A 154 4.04 24.85 -48.57
N VAL A 155 4.94 24.44 -49.46
CA VAL A 155 6.12 23.60 -49.18
C VAL A 155 7.38 24.26 -49.75
N THR A 156 8.56 23.74 -49.45
CA THR A 156 9.82 24.29 -49.98
C THR A 156 10.08 23.82 -51.42
N ALA A 157 10.73 24.67 -52.23
CA ALA A 157 11.10 24.32 -53.61
C ALA A 157 12.04 23.09 -53.67
N ASP A 158 12.91 22.91 -52.67
CA ASP A 158 13.77 21.73 -52.55
C ASP A 158 13.00 20.43 -52.33
N HIS A 159 11.94 20.47 -51.52
CA HIS A 159 11.05 19.32 -51.31
C HIS A 159 10.40 18.89 -52.64
N VAL A 160 9.89 19.84 -53.40
CA VAL A 160 9.30 19.60 -54.72
C VAL A 160 10.32 19.09 -55.73
N ARG A 161 11.57 19.59 -55.74
CA ARG A 161 12.65 19.07 -56.60
C ARG A 161 13.00 17.62 -56.29
N LYS A 162 13.01 17.23 -55.01
CA LYS A 162 13.26 15.83 -54.60
C LYS A 162 12.14 14.91 -55.09
N LEU A 163 10.88 15.32 -54.90
CA LEU A 163 9.71 14.58 -55.40
C LEU A 163 9.72 14.48 -56.93
N LYS A 164 10.05 15.56 -57.64
CA LYS A 164 10.16 15.57 -59.10
C LYS A 164 11.22 14.58 -59.59
N ARG A 165 12.38 14.51 -58.95
CA ARG A 165 13.44 13.53 -59.27
C ARG A 165 12.95 12.09 -59.09
N ALA A 166 12.27 11.80 -57.99
CA ALA A 166 11.69 10.47 -57.74
C ALA A 166 10.58 10.12 -58.75
N TRP A 167 9.72 11.07 -59.07
CA TRP A 167 8.66 10.91 -60.07
C TRP A 167 9.20 10.72 -61.49
N LEU A 168 10.27 11.40 -61.89
CA LEU A 168 10.92 11.20 -63.20
C LEU A 168 11.67 9.87 -63.30
N ALA A 169 12.01 9.25 -62.18
CA ALA A 169 12.63 7.94 -62.11
C ALA A 169 11.60 6.79 -62.15
N THR A 170 10.29 7.13 -62.19
CA THR A 170 9.17 6.19 -62.31
C THR A 170 8.66 6.16 -63.75
#